data_AF-A0A016VAH5-F1
#
_entry.id   AF-A0A016VAH5-F1
#
_cell.length_a   1.000
_cell.length_b   1.000
_cell.length_c   1.000
_cell.angle_alpha   90.00
_cell.angle_beta   90.00
_cell.angle_gamma   90.00
#
_symmetry.space_group_name_H-M   'P 1'
#
loop_
_entity.id
_entity.type
_entity.pdbx_description
1 polymer ?
#
loop_
_entity_poly.entity_id
_entity_poly.type
_entity_poly.pdbx_seq_one_letter_code
_entity_poly.pdbx_strand_id
1 'polypeptide(L)'
;MYAVYGSLGMAVNHFLSKLFWPQIERGSQNQCLEPIYRGFLSTLYKNTPDIEDDLLKTIELSDSLKTTLYGYMKGEKDRAVHKEQILPGFDYLDNVQSMIMVFGTLFCSREGAQPGSPYEAMWVPPEVS
;
A
#
# COMPACT_ATOMS: atom_id res chain seq x y z
N MET A 1 -6.40 0.68 17.57
CA MET A 1 -5.42 1.65 17.02
C MET A 1 -4.98 1.26 15.62
N TYR A 2 -5.14 0.00 15.17
CA TYR A 2 -4.86 -0.38 13.77
C TYR A 2 -5.51 0.57 12.76
N ALA A 3 -6.74 1.05 12.99
CA ALA A 3 -7.40 2.00 12.10
C ALA A 3 -6.69 3.37 12.05
N VAL A 4 -6.18 3.85 13.18
CA VAL A 4 -5.42 5.12 13.27
C VAL A 4 -4.05 4.98 12.62
N TYR A 5 -3.36 3.86 12.83
CA TYR A 5 -2.08 3.59 12.18
C TYR A 5 -2.26 3.41 10.67
N GLY A 6 -3.20 2.57 10.24
CA GLY A 6 -3.51 2.31 8.83
C GLY A 6 -4.03 3.52 8.06
N SER A 7 -4.50 4.57 8.74
CA SER A 7 -4.93 5.83 8.11
C SER A 7 -3.99 7.00 8.40
N LEU A 8 -4.14 7.64 9.56
CA LEU A 8 -3.36 8.82 9.94
C LEU A 8 -1.86 8.53 10.02
N GLY A 9 -1.47 7.39 10.59
CA GLY A 9 -0.06 6.98 10.67
C GLY A 9 0.58 6.87 9.29
N MET A 10 -0.16 6.25 8.36
CA MET A 10 0.23 6.14 6.95
C MET A 10 0.36 7.52 6.28
N ALA A 11 -0.63 8.39 6.45
CA ALA A 11 -0.61 9.73 5.86
C ALA A 11 0.54 10.59 6.38
N VAL A 12 0.80 10.55 7.70
CA VAL A 12 1.91 11.28 8.32
C VAL A 12 3.25 10.74 7.83
N ASN A 13 3.46 9.43 7.82
CA ASN A 13 4.72 8.85 7.37
C ASN A 13 4.96 9.09 5.86
N HIS A 14 3.91 9.11 5.04
CA HIS A 14 4.01 9.50 3.62
C HIS A 14 4.37 10.98 3.48
N PHE A 15 3.78 11.86 4.28
CA PHE A 15 4.20 13.26 4.28
C PHE A 15 5.66 13.44 4.70
N LEU A 16 6.09 12.73 5.76
CA LEU A 16 7.48 12.77 6.21
C LEU A 16 8.42 12.17 5.16
N SER A 17 8.00 11.12 4.44
CA SER A 17 8.84 10.51 3.42
C SER A 17 9.20 11.52 2.33
N LYS A 18 8.24 12.33 1.89
CA LYS A 18 8.47 13.42 0.93
C LYS A 18 9.45 14.48 1.41
N LEU A 19 9.53 14.74 2.71
CA LEU A 19 10.43 15.74 3.28
C LEU A 19 11.87 15.24 3.44
N PHE A 20 12.04 13.97 3.84
CA PHE A 20 13.35 13.44 4.22
C PHE A 20 14.00 12.56 3.14
N TRP A 21 13.21 11.91 2.28
CA TRP A 21 13.75 11.00 1.26
C TRP A 21 14.35 11.66 0.01
N PRO A 22 14.18 12.96 -0.32
CA PRO A 22 14.93 13.56 -1.44
C PRO A 22 16.46 13.46 -1.29
N GLN A 23 16.95 13.19 -0.07
CA GLN A 23 18.37 13.04 0.24
C GLN A 23 18.89 11.60 0.14
N ILE A 24 18.03 10.63 -0.19
CA ILE A 24 18.38 9.21 -0.27
C ILE A 24 18.58 8.82 -1.74
N GLU A 25 19.67 8.12 -2.06
CA GLU A 25 19.92 7.58 -3.40
C GLU A 25 18.92 6.46 -3.73
N ARG A 26 18.07 6.67 -4.75
CA ARG A 26 16.94 5.77 -5.08
C ARG A 26 17.20 4.84 -6.27
N GLY A 27 18.40 4.88 -6.87
CA GLY A 27 18.71 4.12 -8.09
C GLY A 27 18.49 2.61 -7.95
N SER A 28 18.89 2.04 -6.82
CA SER A 28 18.72 0.61 -6.52
C SER A 28 17.26 0.22 -6.23
N GLN A 29 16.51 1.09 -5.55
CA GLN A 29 15.09 0.88 -5.26
C GLN A 29 14.25 0.95 -6.53
N ASN A 30 14.55 1.90 -7.41
CA ASN A 30 13.90 2.04 -8.72
C ASN A 30 14.10 0.78 -9.57
N GLN A 31 15.34 0.29 -9.69
CA GLN A 31 15.64 -0.92 -10.47
C GLN A 31 14.94 -2.17 -9.92
N CYS A 32 14.75 -2.25 -8.60
CA CYS A 32 14.06 -3.37 -7.96
C CYS A 32 12.54 -3.30 -8.16
N LEU A 33 11.95 -2.11 -8.04
CA LEU A 33 10.49 -1.93 -8.05
C LEU A 33 9.90 -1.74 -9.45
N GLU A 34 10.67 -1.26 -10.41
CA GLU A 34 10.21 -1.09 -11.79
C GLU A 34 9.58 -2.37 -12.38
N PRO A 35 10.23 -3.56 -12.35
CA PRO A 35 9.64 -4.77 -12.92
C PRO A 35 8.37 -5.20 -12.17
N ILE A 36 8.31 -4.96 -10.86
CA ILE A 36 7.14 -5.27 -10.04
C ILE A 36 5.98 -4.35 -10.44
N TYR A 37 6.22 -3.04 -10.51
CA TYR A 37 5.22 -2.05 -10.90
C TYR A 37 4.66 -2.33 -12.30
N ARG A 38 5.53 -2.55 -13.30
CA ARG A 38 5.12 -2.93 -14.66
C ARG A 38 4.37 -4.26 -14.70
N GLY A 39 4.64 -5.17 -13.76
CA GLY A 39 3.90 -6.43 -13.61
C GLY A 39 2.42 -6.24 -13.26
N PHE A 40 2.09 -5.20 -12.49
CA PHE A 40 0.72 -4.88 -12.09
C PHE A 40 -0.07 -4.09 -13.14
N LEU A 41 0.60 -3.45 -14.10
CA LEU A 41 -0.07 -2.72 -15.17
C LEU A 41 -0.72 -3.68 -16.17
N SER A 42 -1.85 -3.23 -16.73
CA SER A 42 -2.48 -3.87 -17.90
C SER A 42 -1.47 -4.04 -19.05
N THR A 43 -1.65 -5.08 -19.87
CA THR A 43 -0.78 -5.41 -21.02
C THR A 43 -0.55 -4.24 -21.96
N LEU A 44 -1.51 -3.32 -22.07
CA LEU A 44 -1.44 -2.11 -22.88
C LEU A 44 -0.47 -1.05 -22.31
N TYR A 45 -0.26 -1.03 -20.99
CA TYR A 45 0.49 0.00 -20.28
C TYR A 45 1.85 -0.47 -19.74
N LYS A 46 2.18 -1.77 -19.89
CA LYS A 46 3.46 -2.33 -19.42
C LYS A 46 4.70 -1.64 -19.96
N ASN A 47 4.63 -1.10 -21.17
CA ASN A 47 5.76 -0.49 -21.88
C ASN A 47 5.69 1.05 -21.90
N THR A 48 4.84 1.67 -21.07
CA THR A 48 4.78 3.13 -20.98
C THR A 48 6.16 3.69 -20.57
N PRO A 49 6.67 4.73 -21.28
CA PRO A 49 8.01 5.28 -21.02
C PRO A 49 8.06 6.17 -19.79
N ASP A 50 6.92 6.75 -19.37
CA ASP A 50 6.84 7.71 -18.27
C ASP A 50 6.20 7.06 -17.03
N ILE A 51 7.02 6.36 -16.23
CA ILE A 51 6.59 5.68 -14.99
C ILE A 51 7.35 6.19 -13.76
N GLU A 52 8.27 7.13 -13.93
CA GLU A 52 9.23 7.51 -12.89
C GLU A 52 8.53 8.15 -11.68
N ASP A 53 7.57 9.04 -11.93
CA ASP A 53 6.77 9.68 -10.88
C ASP A 53 5.92 8.68 -10.09
N ASP A 54 5.35 7.68 -10.75
CA ASP A 54 4.51 6.68 -10.09
C ASP A 54 5.35 5.65 -9.32
N LEU A 55 6.53 5.31 -9.86
CA LEU A 55 7.51 4.49 -9.17
C LEU A 55 8.00 5.20 -7.89
N LEU A 56 8.24 6.51 -7.98
CA LEU A 56 8.64 7.33 -6.85
C LEU A 56 7.56 7.38 -5.77
N LYS A 57 6.29 7.63 -6.15
CA LYS A 57 5.15 7.55 -5.21
C LYS A 57 5.02 6.17 -4.58
N THR A 58 5.26 5.11 -5.36
CA THR A 58 5.19 3.72 -4.87
C THR A 58 6.27 3.43 -3.83
N ILE A 59 7.49 3.92 -4.04
CA ILE A 59 8.59 3.82 -3.06
C ILE A 59 8.22 4.56 -1.78
N GLU A 60 7.77 5.80 -1.90
CA GLU A 60 7.38 6.64 -0.76
C GLU A 60 6.27 5.99 0.06
N LEU A 61 5.27 5.43 -0.61
CA LEU A 61 4.17 4.73 0.03
C LEU A 61 4.62 3.42 0.71
N SER A 62 5.52 2.66 0.06
CA SER A 62 6.05 1.41 0.59
C SER A 62 6.87 1.63 1.86
N ASP A 63 7.74 2.64 1.87
CA ASP A 63 8.54 2.99 3.04
C ASP A 63 7.66 3.52 4.19
N SER A 64 6.62 4.28 3.85
CA SER A 64 5.63 4.75 4.83
C SER A 64 4.86 3.59 5.45
N LEU A 65 4.47 2.60 4.63
CA LEU A 65 3.78 1.39 5.09
C LEU A 65 4.67 0.60 6.04
N LYS A 66 5.90 0.35 5.64
CA LYS A 66 6.89 -0.36 6.45
C LYS A 66 7.11 0.34 7.80
N THR A 67 7.28 1.66 7.79
CA THR A 67 7.53 2.45 9.00
C THR A 67 6.32 2.45 9.94
N THR A 68 5.14 2.63 9.38
CA THR A 68 3.87 2.62 10.15
C THR A 68 3.60 1.25 10.74
N LEU A 69 3.75 0.18 9.95
CA LEU A 69 3.57 -1.20 10.40
C LEU A 69 4.56 -1.55 11.52
N TYR A 70 5.84 -1.21 11.34
CA TYR A 70 6.84 -1.43 12.38
C TYR A 70 6.50 -0.68 13.67
N GLY A 71 6.08 0.59 13.56
CA GLY A 71 5.64 1.40 14.70
C GLY A 71 4.42 0.82 15.40
N TYR A 72 3.47 0.27 14.64
CA TYR A 72 2.28 -0.41 15.16
C TYR A 72 2.67 -1.66 15.94
N MET A 73 3.43 -2.57 15.31
CA MET A 73 3.85 -3.84 15.93
C MET A 73 4.70 -3.63 17.18
N LYS A 74 5.57 -2.62 17.18
CA LYS A 74 6.35 -2.25 18.37
C LYS A 74 5.43 -1.71 19.47
N GLY A 75 4.52 -0.80 19.14
CA GLY A 75 3.57 -0.23 20.08
C GLY A 75 2.61 -1.27 20.68
N GLU A 76 2.19 -2.26 19.89
CA GLU A 76 1.36 -3.38 20.34
C GLU A 76 2.09 -4.26 21.35
N LYS A 77 3.37 -4.58 21.10
CA LYS A 77 4.21 -5.33 22.04
C LYS A 77 4.43 -4.57 23.36
N ASP A 78 4.63 -3.26 23.28
CA ASP A 78 4.92 -2.41 24.45
C ASP A 78 3.65 -2.08 25.28
N ARG A 79 2.44 -2.20 24.69
CA ARG A 79 1.15 -1.82 25.31
C ARG A 79 0.19 -3.00 25.51
N ALA A 80 0.70 -4.22 25.66
CA ALA A 80 -0.04 -5.49 25.73
C ALA A 80 -1.19 -5.59 26.78
N VAL A 81 -1.47 -4.52 27.54
CA VAL A 81 -2.50 -4.46 28.60
C VAL A 81 -3.92 -4.34 28.03
N HIS A 82 -4.11 -3.82 26.83
CA HIS A 82 -5.43 -3.70 26.20
C HIS A 82 -5.45 -4.30 24.79
N LYS A 83 -6.15 -5.42 24.62
CA LYS A 83 -6.44 -5.97 23.28
C LYS A 83 -7.34 -5.01 22.53
N GLU A 84 -6.96 -4.68 21.30
CA GLU A 84 -7.78 -3.86 20.43
C GLU A 84 -9.08 -4.59 20.09
N GLN A 85 -10.20 -3.86 20.03
CA GLN A 85 -11.47 -4.45 19.61
C GLN A 85 -11.40 -4.77 18.12
N ILE A 86 -11.91 -5.95 17.76
CA ILE A 86 -11.98 -6.41 16.38
C ILE A 86 -13.09 -5.63 15.65
N LEU A 87 -12.86 -5.32 14.38
CA LEU A 87 -13.87 -4.68 13.53
C LEU A 87 -15.08 -5.63 13.37
N PRO A 88 -16.31 -5.17 13.68
CA PRO A 88 -17.49 -6.01 13.52
C PRO A 88 -17.67 -6.43 12.06
N GLY A 89 -17.78 -7.74 11.81
CA GLY A 89 -17.90 -8.30 10.47
C GLY A 89 -16.55 -8.66 9.82
N PHE A 90 -15.44 -8.39 10.50
CA PHE A 90 -14.08 -8.76 10.08
C PHE A 90 -13.37 -9.60 11.15
N ASP A 91 -14.14 -10.41 11.85
CA ASP A 91 -13.73 -11.21 13.01
C ASP A 91 -12.63 -12.24 12.68
N TYR A 92 -12.44 -12.52 11.40
CA TYR A 92 -11.43 -13.42 10.86
C TYR A 92 -10.08 -12.74 10.57
N LEU A 93 -10.00 -11.41 10.63
CA LEU A 93 -8.78 -10.66 10.39
C LEU A 93 -8.00 -10.45 11.69
N ASP A 94 -6.68 -10.66 11.63
CA ASP A 94 -5.80 -10.20 12.70
C ASP A 94 -5.68 -8.65 12.69
N ASN A 95 -5.04 -8.11 13.73
CA ASN A 95 -4.84 -6.68 13.91
C ASN A 95 -4.05 -6.03 12.75
N VAL A 96 -3.05 -6.72 12.20
CA VAL A 96 -2.21 -6.23 11.10
C VAL A 96 -2.97 -6.27 9.78
N GLN A 97 -3.70 -7.35 9.53
CA GLN A 97 -4.59 -7.49 8.38
C GLN A 97 -5.69 -6.43 8.41
N SER A 98 -6.25 -6.15 9.59
CA SER A 98 -7.21 -5.05 9.80
C SER A 98 -6.56 -3.69 9.52
N MET A 99 -5.31 -3.47 9.94
CA MET A 99 -4.56 -2.25 9.62
C MET A 99 -4.38 -2.08 8.10
N ILE A 100 -3.96 -3.15 7.41
CA ILE A 100 -3.75 -3.14 5.96
C ILE A 100 -5.06 -2.95 5.22
N MET A 101 -6.16 -3.57 5.69
CA MET A 101 -7.48 -3.36 5.12
C MET A 101 -7.90 -1.90 5.21
N VAL A 102 -7.79 -1.28 6.40
CA VAL A 102 -8.10 0.16 6.56
C VAL A 102 -7.23 1.02 5.64
N PHE A 103 -5.94 0.72 5.54
CA PHE A 103 -5.06 1.39 4.59
C PHE A 103 -5.55 1.25 3.14
N GLY A 104 -5.92 0.03 2.72
CA GLY A 104 -6.45 -0.25 1.39
C GLY A 104 -7.72 0.53 1.07
N THR A 105 -8.61 0.74 2.05
CA THR A 105 -9.84 1.53 1.83
C THR A 105 -9.58 2.98 1.43
N LEU A 106 -8.42 3.56 1.76
CA LEU A 106 -8.05 4.92 1.36
C LEU A 106 -7.83 5.05 -0.15
N PHE A 107 -7.50 3.94 -0.82
CA PHE A 107 -7.18 3.90 -2.24
C PHE A 107 -8.28 3.24 -3.08
N CYS A 108 -9.46 2.99 -2.49
CA CYS A 108 -10.63 2.53 -3.23
C CYS A 108 -11.16 3.65 -4.14
N SER A 109 -10.58 3.78 -5.33
CA SER A 109 -11.03 4.69 -6.40
C SER A 109 -11.84 3.94 -7.45
N ARG A 110 -12.84 4.62 -8.03
CA ARG A 110 -13.65 4.10 -9.15
C ARG A 110 -12.84 3.87 -10.43
N GLU A 111 -11.68 4.52 -10.58
CA GLU A 111 -10.84 4.43 -11.77
C GLU A 111 -10.31 3.02 -12.03
N GLY A 112 -10.01 2.23 -10.99
CA GLY A 112 -9.58 0.83 -11.15
C GLY A 112 -10.69 -0.14 -11.55
N ALA A 113 -11.96 0.29 -11.44
CA ALA A 113 -13.13 -0.50 -11.81
C ALA A 113 -13.66 -0.15 -13.21
N GLN A 114 -13.04 0.82 -13.90
CA GLN A 114 -13.43 1.21 -15.25
C GLN A 114 -12.72 0.35 -16.30
N PRO A 115 -13.45 -0.18 -17.30
CA PRO A 115 -12.85 -0.89 -18.42
C PRO A 115 -11.83 -0.02 -19.17
N GLY A 116 -10.65 -0.55 -19.44
CA GLY A 116 -9.55 0.15 -20.12
C GLY A 116 -8.65 0.97 -19.20
N SER A 117 -8.86 0.94 -17.88
CA SER A 117 -7.99 1.60 -16.90
C SER A 117 -6.58 0.96 -16.87
N PRO A 118 -5.51 1.74 -16.66
CA PRO A 118 -4.16 1.19 -16.43
C PRO A 118 -4.09 0.21 -15.25
N TYR A 119 -5.00 0.40 -14.28
CA TYR A 119 -5.15 -0.38 -13.05
C TYR A 119 -6.41 -1.26 -13.06
N GLU A 120 -7.00 -1.48 -14.23
CA GLU A 120 -8.12 -2.41 -14.37
C GLU A 120 -7.68 -3.77 -13.80
N ALA A 121 -8.37 -4.22 -12.75
CA ALA A 121 -8.12 -5.54 -12.21
C ALA A 121 -8.38 -6.54 -13.34
N MET A 122 -7.33 -7.21 -13.82
CA MET A 122 -7.45 -8.36 -14.73
C MET A 122 -8.11 -9.49 -13.95
N TRP A 123 -9.42 -9.40 -13.76
CA TRP A 123 -10.26 -10.52 -13.39
C TRP A 123 -10.20 -11.48 -14.58
N VAL A 124 -9.32 -12.47 -14.50
CA VAL A 124 -9.45 -13.67 -15.31
C VAL A 124 -10.55 -14.48 -14.62
N PRO A 125 -11.79 -14.50 -15.14
CA PRO A 125 -12.77 -15.44 -14.61
C PRO A 125 -12.16 -16.84 -14.75
N PRO A 126 -12.26 -17.70 -13.73
CA PRO A 126 -11.88 -19.10 -13.90
C PRO A 126 -12.67 -19.63 -15.10
N GLU A 127 -11.98 -20.16 -16.10
CA GLU A 127 -12.62 -20.87 -17.20
C GLU A 127 -13.50 -21.95 -16.57
N VAL A 128 -14.81 -21.78 -16.72
CA VAL A 128 -15.79 -22.81 -16.38
C VAL A 128 -15.55 -23.92 -17.40
N SER A 129 -14.81 -24.95 -16.97
CA SER A 129 -14.68 -26.22 -17.68
C SER A 129 -15.80 -27.18 -17.27
#